data_AF-A0A1S6IWJ9-F1
#
_entry.id   AF-A0A1S6IWJ9-F1
#
_cell.length_a   1.000
_cell.length_b   1.000
_cell.length_c   1.000
_cell.angle_alpha   90.00
_cell.angle_beta   90.00
_cell.angle_gamma   90.00
#
_symmetry.space_group_name_H-M   'P 1'
#
loop_
_entity.id
_entity.type
_entity.pdbx_description
1 polymer ?
#
loop_
_entity_poly.entity_id
_entity_poly.type
_entity_poly.pdbx_seq_one_letter_code
_entity_poly.pdbx_strand_id
1 'polypeptide(L)'
;MLDKTFPTNDCSMCILSPKLVDCGRHLNIKTMTNSELVGLAGEPGHFKATIRTKARYVDPAKCTGCGSCAEACPVKVDDEFNQGLGKRKAIYKLYAQAFPNAYAIDNSKCLKFKNLNNDKLCGKCIKACQAGAINHHMQDEEIEIEVGSLNP
;
A
#
# COMPACT_ATOMS: atom_id res chain seq x y z
N MET A 1 9.59 -13.19 -0.44
CA MET A 1 8.54 -13.79 -1.31
C MET A 1 8.87 -15.25 -1.54
N LEU A 2 7.88 -16.14 -1.54
CA LEU A 2 8.12 -17.52 -2.02
C LEU A 2 8.26 -17.49 -3.53
N ASP A 3 9.23 -18.20 -4.10
CA ASP A 3 9.33 -18.35 -5.56
C ASP A 3 8.39 -19.46 -6.05
N LYS A 4 8.43 -20.60 -5.35
CA LYS A 4 7.65 -21.80 -5.65
C LYS A 4 6.83 -22.29 -4.45
N THR A 5 5.81 -23.10 -4.72
CA THR A 5 4.98 -23.76 -3.69
C THR A 5 5.05 -25.27 -3.80
N PHE A 6 5.44 -25.93 -2.70
CA PHE A 6 5.37 -27.39 -2.56
C PHE A 6 3.90 -27.85 -2.39
N PRO A 7 3.48 -29.04 -2.88
CA PRO A 7 4.28 -30.08 -3.55
C PRO A 7 4.41 -29.93 -5.06
N THR A 8 3.60 -29.09 -5.71
CA THR A 8 3.52 -29.01 -7.17
C THR A 8 4.68 -28.28 -7.82
N ASN A 9 5.45 -27.52 -7.03
CA ASN A 9 6.57 -26.69 -7.49
C ASN A 9 6.14 -25.60 -8.51
N ASP A 10 4.87 -25.20 -8.44
CA ASP A 10 4.31 -24.09 -9.21
C ASP A 10 4.89 -22.76 -8.74
N CYS A 11 5.00 -21.79 -9.66
CA CYS A 11 5.33 -20.42 -9.26
C CYS A 11 4.24 -19.88 -8.34
N SER A 12 4.64 -19.40 -7.16
CA SER A 12 3.73 -18.87 -6.14
C SER A 12 2.85 -17.74 -6.67
N MET A 13 3.41 -16.90 -7.54
CA MET A 13 2.69 -15.76 -8.11
C MET A 13 1.75 -16.18 -9.23
N CYS A 14 2.00 -17.29 -9.93
CA CYS A 14 1.07 -17.81 -10.92
C CYS A 14 -0.24 -18.27 -10.28
N ILE A 15 -0.18 -18.81 -9.06
CA ILE A 15 -1.38 -19.24 -8.33
C ILE A 15 -2.05 -18.09 -7.56
N LEU A 16 -1.27 -17.16 -7.00
CA LEU A 16 -1.77 -16.11 -6.13
C LEU A 16 -2.28 -14.88 -6.89
N SER A 17 -1.58 -14.44 -7.95
CA SER A 17 -1.92 -13.20 -8.65
C SER A 17 -3.34 -13.20 -9.22
N PRO A 18 -3.84 -14.29 -9.86
CA PRO A 18 -5.21 -14.33 -10.34
C PRO A 18 -6.22 -14.11 -9.21
N LYS A 19 -6.02 -14.74 -8.05
CA LYS A 19 -6.91 -14.57 -6.88
C LYS A 19 -6.90 -13.15 -6.34
N LEU A 20 -5.74 -12.50 -6.29
CA LEU A 20 -5.66 -11.09 -5.87
C LEU A 20 -6.43 -10.17 -6.82
N VAL A 21 -6.29 -10.38 -8.13
CA VAL A 21 -7.00 -9.59 -9.15
C VAL A 21 -8.49 -9.84 -9.11
N ASP A 22 -8.92 -11.10 -8.96
CA ASP A 22 -10.32 -11.49 -8.86
C ASP A 22 -10.98 -10.84 -7.63
N CYS A 23 -10.39 -10.99 -6.44
CA CYS A 23 -10.88 -10.34 -5.22
C CYS A 23 -10.94 -8.81 -5.36
N GLY A 24 -9.92 -8.22 -5.99
CA GLY A 24 -9.81 -6.79 -6.19
C GLY A 24 -10.86 -6.17 -7.12
N ARG A 25 -11.46 -6.97 -8.01
CA ARG A 25 -12.48 -6.55 -8.98
C ARG A 25 -13.87 -7.10 -8.67
N HIS A 26 -14.01 -7.86 -7.59
CA HIS A 26 -15.27 -8.51 -7.25
C HIS A 26 -16.29 -7.52 -6.72
N LEU A 27 -17.50 -7.50 -7.31
CA LEU A 27 -18.54 -6.51 -7.00
C LEU A 27 -19.04 -6.56 -5.55
N ASN A 28 -18.99 -7.74 -4.92
CA ASN A 28 -19.41 -7.94 -3.52
C ASN A 28 -18.25 -7.88 -2.51
N ILE A 29 -17.03 -7.52 -2.93
CA ILE A 29 -15.87 -7.43 -2.03
C ILE A 29 -15.27 -6.03 -2.11
N LYS A 30 -15.32 -5.29 -1.00
CA LYS A 30 -14.61 -4.02 -0.87
C LYS A 30 -13.23 -4.28 -0.27
N THR A 31 -12.18 -4.20 -1.11
CA THR A 31 -10.81 -4.35 -0.62
C THR A 31 -10.30 -3.03 -0.02
N MET A 32 -9.84 -3.10 1.23
CA MET A 32 -9.26 -1.96 1.96
C MET A 32 -7.80 -2.26 2.27
N THR A 33 -6.88 -1.72 1.47
CA THR A 33 -5.43 -1.92 1.68
C THR A 33 -4.85 -0.83 2.55
N ASN A 34 -3.80 -1.15 3.31
CA ASN A 34 -3.19 -0.24 4.28
C ASN A 34 -4.18 0.18 5.39
N SER A 35 -5.11 -0.72 5.71
CA SER A 35 -6.18 -0.51 6.66
C SER A 35 -6.08 -1.50 7.82
N GLU A 36 -6.39 -1.03 9.02
CA GLU A 36 -6.34 -1.78 10.27
C GLU A 36 -7.69 -1.64 10.99
N LEU A 37 -8.20 -2.74 11.56
CA LEU A 37 -9.35 -2.70 12.45
C LEU A 37 -8.89 -2.10 13.80
N VAL A 38 -9.42 -0.93 14.16
CA VAL A 38 -9.03 -0.21 15.38
C VAL A 38 -10.09 -0.30 16.47
N GLY A 39 -11.32 -0.65 16.13
CA GLY A 39 -12.41 -0.81 17.08
C GLY A 39 -13.44 -1.80 16.58
N LEU A 40 -14.01 -2.56 17.50
CA LEU A 40 -15.13 -3.46 17.23
C LEU A 40 -16.09 -3.38 18.41
N ALA A 41 -17.36 -3.10 18.13
CA ALA A 41 -18.43 -3.07 19.10
C ALA A 41 -19.65 -3.85 18.58
N GLY A 42 -20.54 -4.23 19.48
CA GLY A 42 -21.76 -4.97 19.14
C GLY A 42 -21.67 -6.46 19.43
N GLU A 43 -22.59 -7.22 18.85
CA GLU A 43 -22.81 -8.64 19.12
C GLU A 43 -22.90 -9.45 17.82
N PRO A 44 -22.78 -10.79 17.84
CA PRO A 44 -22.90 -11.61 16.64
C PRO A 44 -24.16 -11.30 15.82
N GLY A 45 -23.99 -10.98 14.54
CA GLY A 45 -25.07 -10.53 13.65
C GLY A 45 -25.15 -9.00 13.49
N HIS A 46 -24.63 -8.23 14.45
CA HIS A 46 -24.72 -6.77 14.51
C HIS A 46 -23.44 -6.14 15.06
N PHE A 47 -22.33 -6.30 14.34
CA PHE A 47 -21.09 -5.63 14.70
C PHE A 47 -20.98 -4.27 14.01
N LYS A 48 -20.38 -3.34 14.74
CA LYS A 48 -19.89 -2.07 14.22
C LYS A 48 -18.37 -2.08 14.28
N ALA A 49 -17.74 -2.11 13.11
CA ALA A 49 -16.28 -2.14 12.96
C ALA A 49 -15.76 -0.76 12.57
N THR A 50 -14.80 -0.25 13.32
CA THR A 50 -14.07 0.99 13.02
C THR A 50 -12.75 0.61 12.36
N ILE A 51 -12.57 1.03 11.11
CA ILE A 51 -11.39 0.71 10.29
C ILE A 51 -10.63 2.00 10.02
N ARG A 52 -9.34 2.01 10.39
CA ARG A 52 -8.42 3.10 10.07
C ARG A 52 -7.61 2.74 8.84
N THR A 53 -7.66 3.57 7.80
CA THR A 53 -6.85 3.46 6.60
C THR A 53 -5.73 4.50 6.64
N LYS A 54 -4.49 4.02 6.68
CA LYS A 54 -3.31 4.90 6.71
C LYS A 54 -3.12 5.57 5.35
N ALA A 55 -2.74 6.85 5.37
CA ALA A 55 -2.44 7.62 4.18
C ALA A 55 -1.35 6.94 3.36
N ARG A 56 -1.68 6.58 2.12
CA ARG A 56 -0.72 6.04 1.14
C ARG A 56 0.18 7.14 0.56
N TYR A 57 -0.29 8.38 0.61
CA TYR A 57 0.26 9.57 -0.07
C TYR A 57 0.34 9.45 -1.60
N VAL A 58 -0.31 8.43 -2.16
CA VAL A 58 -0.44 8.18 -3.58
C VAL A 58 -1.87 7.71 -3.80
N ASP A 59 -2.59 8.39 -4.69
CA ASP A 59 -3.94 8.03 -5.11
C ASP A 59 -3.86 6.78 -6.01
N PRO A 60 -4.37 5.62 -5.57
CA PRO A 60 -4.31 4.38 -6.34
C PRO A 60 -5.16 4.44 -7.62
N ALA A 61 -6.19 5.30 -7.69
CA ALA A 61 -7.02 5.44 -8.89
C ALA A 61 -6.30 6.20 -10.01
N LYS A 62 -5.38 7.10 -9.67
CA LYS A 62 -4.55 7.85 -10.62
C LYS A 62 -3.21 7.18 -10.91
N CYS A 63 -2.69 6.40 -9.97
CA CYS A 63 -1.37 5.79 -10.10
C CYS A 63 -1.35 4.72 -11.20
N THR A 64 -0.45 4.87 -12.18
CA THR A 64 -0.25 3.90 -13.26
C THR A 64 0.76 2.81 -12.91
N GLY A 65 1.46 2.92 -11.78
CA GLY A 65 2.49 1.95 -11.37
C GLY A 65 3.78 1.97 -12.20
N CYS A 66 4.07 3.05 -12.95
CA CYS A 66 5.21 3.13 -13.88
C CYS A 66 6.60 3.14 -13.23
N GLY A 67 6.72 3.60 -11.98
CA GLY A 67 7.99 3.58 -11.22
C GLY A 67 8.91 4.79 -11.34
N SER A 68 8.63 5.76 -12.22
CA SER A 68 9.46 6.97 -12.39
C SER A 68 9.66 7.76 -11.09
N CYS A 69 8.67 7.74 -10.20
CA CYS A 69 8.76 8.39 -8.90
C CYS A 69 9.77 7.72 -7.94
N ALA A 70 9.95 6.41 -8.04
CA ALA A 70 10.93 5.66 -7.24
C ALA A 70 12.36 5.90 -7.74
N GLU A 71 12.56 5.94 -9.06
CA GLU A 71 13.84 6.29 -9.66
C GLU A 71 14.32 7.69 -9.23
N ALA A 72 13.40 8.67 -9.24
CA ALA A 72 13.68 10.04 -8.82
C ALA A 72 13.94 10.19 -7.30
N CYS A 73 13.56 9.21 -6.49
CA CYS A 73 13.69 9.28 -5.04
C CYS A 73 15.16 9.09 -4.61
N PRO A 74 15.77 10.05 -3.87
CA PRO A 74 17.16 9.93 -3.43
C PRO A 74 17.35 9.00 -2.23
N VAL A 75 16.28 8.68 -1.50
CA VAL A 75 16.35 7.88 -0.27
C VAL A 75 16.56 6.41 -0.61
N LYS A 76 17.44 5.73 0.13
CA LYS A 76 17.59 4.27 0.12
C LYS A 76 17.24 3.74 1.52
N VAL A 77 16.40 2.72 1.58
CA VAL A 77 15.93 2.06 2.80
C VAL A 77 16.14 0.56 2.61
N ASP A 78 16.41 -0.18 3.67
CA ASP A 78 16.37 -1.64 3.62
C ASP A 78 15.01 -2.13 3.14
N ASP A 79 15.02 -3.12 2.25
CA ASP A 79 13.80 -3.70 1.71
C ASP A 79 13.29 -4.79 2.66
N GLU A 80 12.30 -4.46 3.49
CA GLU A 80 11.73 -5.39 4.47
C GLU A 80 11.05 -6.60 3.80
N PHE A 81 10.47 -6.41 2.61
CA PHE A 81 9.84 -7.51 1.87
C PHE A 81 10.87 -8.53 1.38
N ASN A 82 12.05 -8.05 0.98
CA ASN A 82 13.20 -8.87 0.61
C ASN A 82 14.11 -9.19 1.82
N GLN A 83 13.60 -9.08 3.05
CA GLN A 83 14.31 -9.44 4.29
C GLN A 83 15.67 -8.72 4.44
N GLY A 84 15.76 -7.48 3.96
CA GLY A 84 16.99 -6.67 4.03
C GLY A 84 18.07 -7.04 3.00
N LEU A 85 17.81 -8.00 2.11
CA LEU A 85 18.76 -8.41 1.06
C LEU A 85 18.90 -7.38 -0.07
N GLY A 86 18.06 -6.36 -0.08
CA GLY A 86 18.05 -5.30 -1.07
C GLY A 86 17.77 -3.93 -0.46
N LYS A 87 17.86 -2.90 -1.31
CA LYS A 87 17.46 -1.54 -0.94
C LYS A 87 16.23 -1.14 -1.75
N ARG A 88 15.22 -0.64 -1.07
CA ARG A 88 14.09 0.07 -1.67
C ARG A 88 14.23 1.59 -1.52
N LYS A 89 13.27 2.31 -2.08
CA LYS A 89 13.15 3.77 -1.98
C LYS A 89 12.09 4.14 -0.93
N ALA A 90 12.03 5.42 -0.55
CA ALA A 90 10.97 5.89 0.36
C ALA A 90 9.57 5.85 -0.29
N ILE A 91 9.49 6.11 -1.60
CA ILE A 91 8.30 5.79 -2.41
C ILE A 91 8.52 4.43 -3.07
N TYR A 92 7.66 3.47 -2.79
CA TYR A 92 7.92 2.07 -3.11
C TYR A 92 6.65 1.31 -3.49
N LYS A 93 6.87 0.12 -4.05
CA LYS A 93 5.88 -0.94 -4.21
C LYS A 93 6.51 -2.18 -3.59
N LEU A 94 5.74 -2.96 -2.80
CA LEU A 94 6.27 -4.10 -2.05
C LEU A 94 6.89 -5.16 -2.97
N TYR A 95 6.26 -5.41 -4.12
CA TYR A 95 6.72 -6.34 -5.15
C TYR A 95 6.10 -5.98 -6.50
N ALA A 96 6.64 -6.53 -7.60
CA ALA A 96 6.27 -6.09 -8.96
C ALA A 96 4.77 -6.24 -9.27
N GLN A 97 4.12 -7.31 -8.80
CA GLN A 97 2.70 -7.60 -9.04
C GLN A 97 1.78 -7.21 -7.86
N ALA A 98 2.19 -6.28 -7.00
CA ALA A 98 1.39 -5.90 -5.83
C ALA A 98 -0.02 -5.43 -6.19
N PHE A 99 -0.98 -5.74 -5.33
CA PHE A 99 -2.37 -5.29 -5.42
C PHE A 99 -2.69 -4.29 -4.29
N PRO A 100 -3.31 -3.12 -4.59
CA PRO A 100 -3.43 -2.53 -5.91
C PRO A 100 -2.04 -2.26 -6.50
N ASN A 101 -1.94 -2.23 -7.84
CA ASN A 101 -0.68 -1.93 -8.53
C ASN A 101 -0.36 -0.43 -8.49
N ALA A 102 -0.18 0.08 -7.27
CA ALA A 102 0.06 1.47 -6.94
C ALA A 102 1.22 1.59 -5.95
N TYR A 103 1.96 2.68 -6.05
CA TYR A 103 3.03 3.00 -5.11
C TYR A 103 2.46 3.48 -3.77
N ALA A 104 3.31 3.52 -2.74
CA ALA A 104 3.05 4.13 -1.44
C ALA A 104 4.29 4.90 -0.99
N ILE A 105 4.12 5.91 -0.12
CA ILE A 105 5.24 6.63 0.49
C ILE A 105 5.35 6.24 1.95
N ASP A 106 6.53 5.78 2.34
CA ASP A 106 6.92 5.58 3.73
C ASP A 106 7.25 6.94 4.37
N ASN A 107 6.31 7.48 5.15
CA ASN A 107 6.49 8.77 5.81
C ASN A 107 7.67 8.76 6.79
N SER A 108 7.99 7.62 7.40
CA SER A 108 9.05 7.46 8.39
C SER A 108 10.45 7.49 7.77
N LYS A 109 10.56 7.39 6.44
CA LYS A 109 11.84 7.39 5.70
C LYS A 109 11.94 8.55 4.71
N CYS A 110 10.82 9.09 4.26
CA CYS A 110 10.77 10.18 3.28
C CYS A 110 11.34 11.48 3.85
N LEU A 111 12.28 12.10 3.11
CA LEU A 111 12.92 13.36 3.52
C LEU A 111 11.94 14.54 3.66
N LYS A 112 10.85 14.55 2.88
CA LYS A 112 9.82 15.60 2.96
C LYS A 112 9.10 15.58 4.30
N PHE A 113 8.83 14.40 4.86
CA PHE A 113 8.16 14.23 6.14
C PHE A 113 9.11 14.35 7.34
N LYS A 114 10.39 13.95 7.18
CA LYS A 114 11.39 14.11 8.25
C LYS A 114 11.86 15.54 8.49
N ASN A 115 11.96 16.35 7.43
CA ASN A 115 12.60 17.68 7.49
C ASN A 115 11.57 18.80 7.69
N LEU A 116 10.76 18.72 8.75
CA LEU A 116 9.71 19.71 9.07
C LEU A 116 10.22 21.16 9.32
N ASN A 117 11.54 21.40 9.38
CA ASN A 117 12.14 22.70 9.73
C ASN A 117 13.36 23.12 8.88
N ASN A 118 13.61 22.53 7.71
CA ASN A 118 14.77 22.92 6.89
C ASN A 118 14.42 23.05 5.41
N ASP A 119 14.85 24.17 4.81
CA ASP A 119 14.37 24.81 3.58
C ASP A 119 14.63 24.05 2.25
N LYS A 120 14.93 22.75 2.33
CA LYS A 120 15.03 21.83 1.18
C LYS A 120 13.94 20.77 1.24
N LEU A 121 12.68 21.20 1.09
CA LEU A 121 11.55 20.29 1.00
C LEU A 121 11.69 19.43 -0.27
N CYS A 122 11.95 18.13 -0.10
CA CYS A 122 12.04 17.17 -1.20
C CYS A 122 10.69 17.04 -1.94
N GLY A 123 10.69 17.04 -3.27
CA GLY A 123 9.46 16.92 -4.09
C GLY A 123 9.71 16.25 -5.44
N LYS A 124 10.82 15.52 -5.58
CA LYS A 124 11.24 14.92 -6.86
C LYS A 124 10.24 13.90 -7.39
N CYS A 125 9.63 13.11 -6.49
CA CYS A 125 8.62 12.12 -6.83
C CYS A 125 7.37 12.77 -7.48
N ILE A 126 6.89 13.89 -6.94
CA ILE A 126 5.75 14.64 -7.50
C ILE A 126 6.09 15.13 -8.91
N LYS A 127 7.26 15.76 -9.10
CA LYS A 127 7.70 16.26 -10.42
C LYS A 127 7.84 15.15 -11.46
N ALA A 128 8.25 13.95 -11.04
CA ALA A 128 8.38 12.78 -11.92
C ALA A 128 7.05 12.09 -12.22
N CYS A 129 6.00 12.32 -11.42
CA CYS A 129 4.71 11.65 -11.57
C CYS A 129 3.84 12.38 -12.59
N GLN A 130 3.88 11.93 -13.84
CA GLN A 130 3.06 12.48 -14.93
C GLN A 130 1.55 12.35 -14.66
N ALA A 131 1.12 11.29 -13.96
CA ALA A 131 -0.29 11.05 -13.63
C ALA A 131 -0.83 11.95 -12.49
N GLY A 132 0.03 12.73 -11.82
CA GLY A 132 -0.39 13.58 -10.70
C GLY A 132 -0.97 12.80 -9.52
N ALA A 133 -0.56 11.55 -9.33
CA ALA A 133 -1.12 10.66 -8.31
C ALA A 133 -0.58 10.91 -6.89
N ILE A 134 0.52 11.64 -6.73
CA ILE A 134 1.21 11.78 -5.45
C ILE A 134 0.69 12.99 -4.68
N ASN A 135 0.22 12.77 -3.46
CA ASN A 135 -0.25 13.82 -2.55
C ASN A 135 0.35 13.64 -1.15
N HIS A 136 1.34 14.46 -0.79
CA HIS A 136 1.95 14.44 0.55
C HIS A 136 1.04 14.99 1.66
N HIS A 137 -0.07 15.64 1.32
CA HIS A 137 -1.04 16.16 2.28
C HIS A 137 -2.21 15.19 2.53
N MET A 138 -2.16 13.98 1.94
CA MET A 138 -3.13 12.93 2.22
C MET A 138 -3.12 12.57 3.72
N GLN A 139 -4.30 12.43 4.30
CA GLN A 139 -4.48 12.12 5.72
C GLN A 139 -5.02 10.70 5.89
N ASP A 140 -4.87 10.17 7.10
CA ASP A 140 -5.48 8.91 7.48
C ASP A 140 -7.00 9.08 7.52
N GLU A 141 -7.72 8.04 7.11
CA GLU A 141 -9.17 8.03 7.09
C GLU A 141 -9.70 6.95 8.05
N GLU A 142 -10.69 7.31 8.86
CA GLU A 142 -11.42 6.34 9.67
C GLU A 142 -12.84 6.21 9.15
N ILE A 143 -13.27 4.97 8.93
CA ILE A 143 -14.63 4.66 8.53
C ILE A 143 -15.24 3.66 9.49
N GLU A 144 -16.52 3.82 9.75
CA GLU A 144 -17.33 2.83 10.46
C GLU A 144 -18.13 2.04 9.44
N ILE A 145 -18.11 0.71 9.58
CA ILE A 145 -18.92 -0.20 8.78
C ILE A 145 -19.70 -1.15 9.68
N GLU A 146 -20.92 -1.45 9.27
CA GLU A 146 -21.75 -2.47 9.91
C GLU A 146 -21.47 -3.82 9.25
N VAL A 147 -21.21 -4.85 10.05
CA VAL A 147 -20.92 -6.21 9.58
C VAL A 147 -21.62 -7.24 10.45
N GLY A 148 -22.16 -8.30 9.83
CA GLY A 148 -22.85 -9.37 10.57
C GLY A 148 -21.92 -10.38 11.22
N SER A 149 -20.73 -10.56 10.65
CA SER A 149 -19.77 -11.58 11.08
C SER A 149 -18.34 -11.11 10.86
N LEU A 150 -17.43 -11.54 11.74
CA LEU A 150 -15.98 -11.38 11.60
C LEU A 150 -15.34 -12.77 11.54
N ASN A 151 -14.45 -12.99 10.58
CA ASN A 151 -13.59 -14.16 10.56
C ASN A 151 -12.27 -13.81 11.27
N PRO A 152 -11.98 -14.41 12.44
CA PRO A 152 -10.76 -14.16 13.19
C PRO A 152 -9.50 -14.72 12.49
#